data_AF-A0A3C0R9D1-F1
#
_entry.id   AF-A0A3C0R9D1-F1
#
_cell.length_a   1.000
_cell.length_b   1.000
_cell.length_c   1.000
_cell.angle_alpha   90.00
_cell.angle_beta   90.00
_cell.angle_gamma   90.00
#
_symmetry.space_group_name_H-M   'P 1'
#
loop_
_entity.id
_entity.type
_entity.pdbx_description
1 polymer ?
#
loop_
_entity_poly.entity_id
_entity_poly.type
_entity_poly.pdbx_seq_one_letter_code
_entity_poly.pdbx_strand_id
1 'polypeptide(L)'
;MEAIPDLTAAQISRIFSGNARNIFRLPATNIAVGAKANLTIFSLNSNTTLTTANNLSRSANSAVLNRTLKGKVIGTIRNTFHHFNP
;
A
#
# COMPACT_ATOMS: atom_id res chain seq x y z
N MET A 1 5.09 -12.85 -9.22
CA MET A 1 4.09 -13.59 -8.41
C MET A 1 3.02 -12.63 -7.94
N GLU A 2 1.74 -12.99 -8.05
CA GLU A 2 0.63 -12.19 -7.50
C GLU A 2 0.24 -12.79 -6.14
N ALA A 3 0.19 -11.97 -5.09
CA ALA A 3 0.06 -12.48 -3.72
C ALA A 3 -1.38 -12.85 -3.34
N ILE A 4 -2.37 -12.18 -3.93
CA ILE A 4 -3.79 -12.36 -3.62
C ILE A 4 -4.62 -12.29 -4.93
N PRO A 5 -4.51 -13.29 -5.81
CA PRO A 5 -5.03 -13.21 -7.19
C PRO A 5 -6.56 -13.19 -7.28
N ASP A 6 -7.26 -13.71 -6.28
CA ASP A 6 -8.72 -13.87 -6.32
C ASP A 6 -9.49 -12.62 -5.86
N LEU A 7 -8.79 -11.53 -5.49
CA LEU A 7 -9.42 -10.30 -5.00
C LEU A 7 -9.31 -9.16 -5.99
N THR A 8 -10.42 -8.44 -6.17
CA THR A 8 -10.45 -7.17 -6.91
C THR A 8 -9.74 -6.06 -6.13
N ALA A 9 -9.28 -5.02 -6.84
CA ALA A 9 -8.65 -3.84 -6.21
C ALA A 9 -9.56 -3.15 -5.16
N ALA A 10 -10.88 -3.13 -5.39
CA ALA A 10 -11.84 -2.59 -4.43
C ALA A 10 -11.93 -3.44 -3.15
N GLN A 11 -11.90 -4.77 -3.27
CA GLN A 11 -11.87 -5.67 -2.11
C GLN A 11 -10.56 -5.51 -1.32
N ILE A 12 -9.42 -5.43 -2.00
CA ILE A 12 -8.11 -5.19 -1.38
C ILE A 12 -8.14 -3.85 -0.61
N SER A 13 -8.59 -2.76 -1.24
CA SER A 13 -8.73 -1.45 -0.60
C SER A 13 -9.63 -1.51 0.65
N ARG A 14 -10.75 -2.24 0.56
CA ARG A 14 -11.68 -2.40 1.68
C ARG A 14 -11.03 -3.16 2.85
N ILE A 15 -10.31 -4.25 2.59
CA ILE A 15 -9.66 -5.06 3.64
C ILE A 15 -8.52 -4.29 4.32
N PHE A 16 -7.64 -3.65 3.55
CA PHE A 16 -6.44 -2.98 4.07
C PHE A 16 -6.68 -1.54 4.57
N SER A 17 -7.86 -0.96 4.35
CA SER A 17 -8.18 0.41 4.77
C SER A 17 -9.51 0.50 5.52
N GLY A 18 -10.64 0.41 4.81
CA GLY A 18 -11.97 0.66 5.39
C GLY A 18 -12.32 -0.27 6.55
N ASN A 19 -12.07 -1.57 6.41
CA ASN A 19 -12.37 -2.57 7.43
C ASN A 19 -11.52 -2.37 8.69
N ALA A 20 -10.24 -2.03 8.54
CA ALA A 20 -9.37 -1.74 9.68
C ALA A 20 -9.95 -0.59 10.54
N ARG A 21 -10.40 0.50 9.90
CA ARG A 21 -11.07 1.60 10.61
C ARG A 21 -12.33 1.15 11.34
N ASN A 22 -13.15 0.33 10.71
CA ASN A 22 -14.37 -0.19 11.33
C ASN A 22 -14.07 -1.02 12.60
N ILE A 23 -13.08 -1.93 12.52
CA ILE A 23 -12.65 -2.76 13.66
C ILE A 23 -12.25 -1.88 14.85
N PHE A 24 -11.50 -0.81 14.59
CA PHE A 24 -11.04 0.12 15.63
C PHE A 24 -12.02 1.28 15.92
N ARG A 25 -13.24 1.25 15.38
CA ARG A 25 -14.27 2.30 15.52
C ARG A 25 -13.77 3.71 15.16
N LEU A 26 -12.89 3.80 14.17
CA LEU A 26 -12.41 5.07 13.64
C LEU A 26 -13.42 5.64 12.62
N PRO A 27 -13.49 6.98 12.45
CA PRO A 27 -14.33 7.59 11.44
C PRO A 27 -14.04 7.03 10.05
N ALA A 28 -15.11 6.76 9.29
CA ALA A 28 -15.01 6.37 7.90
C ALA A 28 -14.20 7.41 7.10
N THR A 29 -13.51 6.94 6.07
CA THR A 29 -12.74 7.81 5.17
C THR A 29 -13.03 7.43 3.74
N ASN A 30 -13.04 8.43 2.88
CA ASN A 30 -13.40 8.31 1.48
C ASN A 30 -12.49 9.23 0.67
N ILE A 31 -12.32 8.88 -0.60
CA ILE A 31 -11.70 9.78 -1.57
C ILE A 31 -12.81 10.71 -2.05
N ALA A 32 -12.83 11.93 -1.53
CA ALA A 32 -13.82 12.95 -1.85
C ALA A 32 -13.20 14.35 -1.79
N VAL A 33 -13.79 15.30 -2.50
CA VAL A 33 -13.36 16.71 -2.44
C VAL A 33 -13.49 17.23 -1.01
N GLY A 34 -12.47 17.94 -0.53
CA GLY A 34 -12.41 18.47 0.84
C GLY A 34 -11.98 17.46 1.92
N ALA A 35 -11.85 16.17 1.59
CA ALA A 35 -11.34 15.17 2.53
C ALA A 35 -9.82 15.26 2.71
N LYS A 36 -9.31 14.80 3.86
CA LYS A 36 -7.86 14.70 4.11
C LYS A 36 -7.22 13.74 3.10
N ALA A 37 -6.14 14.18 2.45
CA ALA A 37 -5.41 13.39 1.47
C ALA A 37 -4.54 12.31 2.12
N ASN A 38 -5.12 11.17 2.49
CA ASN A 38 -4.37 9.99 2.95
C ASN A 38 -4.49 8.90 1.89
N LEU A 39 -3.53 8.86 0.97
CA LEU A 39 -3.61 8.07 -0.26
C LEU A 39 -2.29 7.34 -0.52
N THR A 40 -2.38 6.14 -1.10
CA THR A 40 -1.22 5.44 -1.66
C THR A 40 -1.46 5.28 -3.15
N ILE A 41 -0.49 5.69 -3.95
CA ILE A 41 -0.50 5.59 -5.42
C ILE A 41 0.32 4.37 -5.79
N PHE A 42 -0.25 3.47 -6.59
CA PHE A 42 0.39 2.23 -6.99
C PHE A 42 0.00 1.82 -8.41
N SER A 43 0.85 1.04 -9.05
CA SER A 43 0.61 0.40 -10.34
C SER A 43 0.35 -1.10 -10.13
N LEU A 44 -0.65 -1.66 -10.81
CA LEU A 44 -0.94 -3.09 -10.86
C LEU A 44 -0.17 -3.84 -11.97
N ASN A 45 0.40 -3.09 -12.92
CA ASN A 45 1.06 -3.64 -14.11
C ASN A 45 2.59 -3.69 -13.96
N SER A 46 3.12 -3.04 -12.92
CA SER A 46 4.55 -3.02 -12.60
C SER A 46 4.89 -4.12 -11.60
N ASN A 47 6.17 -4.43 -11.46
CA ASN A 47 6.67 -5.37 -10.45
C ASN A 47 7.52 -4.64 -9.41
N THR A 48 7.58 -5.22 -8.20
CA THR A 48 8.47 -4.80 -7.12
C THR A 48 9.27 -6.00 -6.63
N THR A 49 10.54 -5.76 -6.29
CA THR A 49 11.37 -6.72 -5.54
C THR A 49 11.90 -6.02 -4.30
N LEU A 50 11.54 -6.52 -3.11
CA LEU A 50 12.11 -6.04 -1.85
C LEU A 50 13.51 -6.64 -1.69
N THR A 51 14.53 -5.81 -1.54
CA THR A 51 15.93 -6.21 -1.32
C THR A 51 16.44 -5.57 -0.03
N THR A 52 17.56 -6.04 0.49
CA THR A 52 18.18 -5.41 1.67
C THR A 52 18.54 -3.94 1.40
N ALA A 53 18.90 -3.60 0.16
CA ALA A 53 19.31 -2.24 -0.22
C ALA A 53 18.14 -1.25 -0.30
N ASN A 54 16.94 -1.70 -0.66
CA ASN A 54 15.75 -0.83 -0.78
C ASN A 54 14.75 -0.99 0.37
N ASN A 55 15.03 -1.88 1.32
CA ASN A 55 14.25 -2.02 2.54
C ASN A 55 14.58 -0.88 3.50
N LEU A 56 13.61 -0.01 3.75
CA LEU A 56 13.75 1.09 4.71
C LEU A 56 13.56 0.64 6.18
N SER A 57 13.13 -0.61 6.42
CA SER A 57 13.06 -1.17 7.77
C SER A 57 14.46 -1.39 8.35
N ARG A 58 14.61 -1.15 9.65
CA ARG A 58 15.84 -1.45 10.39
C ARG A 58 16.19 -2.94 10.42
N SER A 59 15.23 -3.81 10.11
CA SER A 59 15.40 -5.26 10.11
C SER A 59 15.19 -5.85 8.72
N ALA A 60 16.04 -6.82 8.36
CA ALA A 60 15.99 -7.56 7.10
C ALA A 60 15.31 -8.94 7.21
N ASN A 61 14.58 -9.21 8.30
CA ASN A 61 13.93 -10.50 8.58
C ASN A 61 12.60 -10.71 7.83
N SER A 62 12.59 -10.57 6.50
CA SER A 62 11.38 -10.72 5.68
C SER A 62 11.44 -11.99 4.84
N ALA A 63 10.39 -12.82 4.92
CA ALA A 63 10.26 -14.03 4.10
C ALA A 63 10.08 -13.74 2.60
N VAL A 64 9.74 -12.50 2.24
CA VAL A 64 9.57 -12.04 0.85
C VAL A 64 10.79 -11.29 0.30
N LEU A 65 11.89 -11.23 1.05
CA LEU A 65 13.14 -10.63 0.57
C LEU A 65 13.64 -11.34 -0.70
N ASN A 66 14.12 -10.55 -1.66
CA ASN A 66 14.61 -10.97 -2.98
C ASN A 66 13.58 -11.73 -3.83
N ARG A 67 12.28 -11.62 -3.51
CA ARG A 67 11.19 -12.17 -4.33
C ARG A 67 10.51 -11.06 -5.12
N THR A 68 10.26 -11.32 -6.40
CA THR A 68 9.54 -10.38 -7.28
C THR A 68 8.02 -10.58 -7.19
N LEU A 69 7.34 -9.52 -6.75
CA LEU A 69 5.90 -9.44 -6.63
C LEU A 69 5.32 -8.53 -7.71
N LYS A 70 4.07 -8.82 -8.11
CA LYS A 70 3.28 -7.94 -8.98
C LYS A 70 2.72 -6.80 -8.16
N GLY A 71 2.72 -5.61 -8.75
CA GLY A 71 2.38 -4.34 -8.14
C GLY A 71 3.63 -3.55 -7.72
N LYS A 72 3.62 -2.23 -7.94
CA LYS A 72 4.64 -1.29 -7.41
C LYS A 72 3.94 -0.10 -6.76
N VAL A 73 4.31 0.22 -5.53
CA VAL A 73 3.93 1.49 -4.88
C VAL A 73 4.79 2.61 -5.46
N ILE A 74 4.14 3.62 -6.02
CA ILE A 74 4.77 4.79 -6.63
C ILE A 74 4.97 5.88 -5.59
N GLY A 75 4.01 6.05 -4.66
CA GLY A 75 4.15 7.03 -3.60
C GLY A 75 3.03 6.95 -2.57
N THR A 76 3.25 7.63 -1.45
CA THR A 76 2.30 7.72 -0.34
C THR A 76 2.14 9.18 0.06
N ILE A 77 0.89 9.60 0.21
CA ILE A 77 0.49 10.93 0.64
C ILE A 77 -0.20 10.79 1.99
N ARG A 78 0.28 11.54 2.98
CA ARG A 78 -0.29 11.67 4.32
C ARG A 78 -0.57 13.14 4.59
N ASN A 79 -1.80 13.55 4.35
CA ASN A 79 -2.26 14.93 4.44
C ASN A 79 -1.42 15.86 3.55
N THR A 80 -0.61 16.73 4.15
CA THR A 80 0.29 17.66 3.45
C THR A 80 1.66 17.07 3.14
N PHE A 81 2.00 15.91 3.69
CA PHE A 81 3.27 15.24 3.46
C PHE A 81 3.13 14.23 2.33
N HIS A 82 4.13 14.17 1.46
CA HIS A 82 4.19 13.20 0.37
C HIS A 82 5.57 12.58 0.31
N HIS A 83 5.61 11.31 -0.06
CA HIS A 83 6.82 10.56 -0.34
C HIS A 83 6.63 9.77 -1.63
N PHE A 84 7.49 9.97 -2.61
CA PHE A 84 7.48 9.22 -3.85
C PHE A 84 8.70 8.30 -3.89
N ASN A 85 8.44 7.05 -4.25
CA ASN A 85 9.49 6.06 -4.44
C ASN A 85 10.18 6.32 -5.78
N PRO A 86 11.51 6.15 -5.86
CA PRO A 86 12.23 6.17 -7.12
C PRO A 86 11.82 5.02 -8.08
#